data_AF-A0A6I3KXI2-F1
#
_entry.id   AF-A0A6I3KXI2-F1
#
_cell.length_a   1.000
_cell.length_b   1.000
_cell.length_c   1.000
_cell.angle_alpha   90.00
_cell.angle_beta   90.00
_cell.angle_gamma   90.00
#
_symmetry.space_group_name_H-M   'P 1'
#
loop_
_entity.id
_entity.type
_entity.pdbx_description
1 polymer ?
#
loop_
_entity_poly.entity_id
_entity_poly.type
_entity_poly.pdbx_seq_one_letter_code
_entity_poly.pdbx_strand_id
1 'polypeptide(L)'
;MRVRTFAIIAAACAGLGLAGSAVTGTASAATPFVIPQIGAAGVELTHDETQALADSPVPVLIERYAPRNAVIIGLKSDSTLAQNGNSVYADMPAIIGEAAGHPDGSVDMALTPKGLVILQVW
;
A
#
# COMPACT_ATOMS: atom_id res chain seq x y z
N MET A 1 -26.86 -0.19 25.55
CA MET A 1 -26.72 -0.67 24.15
C MET A 1 -25.37 -0.15 23.65
N ARG A 2 -24.31 -0.97 23.63
CA ARG A 2 -23.95 -1.97 22.61
C ARG A 2 -23.51 -1.37 21.27
N VAL A 3 -22.40 -0.64 21.22
CA VAL A 3 -21.52 -0.58 20.02
C VAL A 3 -20.11 -0.12 20.45
N ARG A 4 -19.22 -1.00 20.90
CA ARG A 4 -17.76 -0.70 20.96
C ARG A 4 -16.85 -1.86 20.55
N THR A 5 -17.40 -3.05 20.34
CA THR A 5 -16.62 -4.25 20.02
C THR A 5 -16.39 -4.46 18.51
N PHE A 6 -17.16 -3.81 17.63
CA PHE A 6 -17.01 -3.98 16.17
C PHE A 6 -15.80 -3.25 15.56
N ALA A 7 -15.29 -2.18 16.20
CA ALA A 7 -14.14 -1.43 15.68
C ALA A 7 -12.83 -2.23 15.78
N ILE A 8 -12.71 -3.09 16.81
CA ILE A 8 -11.50 -3.89 17.04
C ILE A 8 -11.43 -5.08 16.04
N ILE A 9 -12.58 -5.62 15.65
CA ILE A 9 -12.65 -6.72 14.67
C ILE A 9 -12.40 -6.22 13.25
N ALA A 10 -12.87 -5.02 12.89
CA ALA A 10 -12.59 -4.44 11.57
C ALA A 10 -11.09 -4.14 11.37
N ALA A 11 -10.40 -3.65 12.41
CA ALA A 11 -8.95 -3.44 12.38
C ALA A 11 -8.17 -4.77 12.33
N ALA A 12 -8.66 -5.81 13.01
CA ALA A 12 -8.08 -7.15 12.92
C ALA A 12 -8.26 -7.77 11.52
N CYS A 13 -9.41 -7.58 10.88
CA CYS A 13 -9.66 -8.07 9.53
C CYS A 13 -8.88 -7.30 8.45
N ALA A 14 -8.60 -6.01 8.64
CA ALA A 14 -7.75 -5.24 7.73
C ALA A 14 -6.29 -5.76 7.75
N GLY A 15 -5.77 -6.17 8.91
CA GLY A 15 -4.46 -6.82 9.02
C GLY A 15 -4.43 -8.25 8.49
N LEU A 16 -5.51 -9.02 8.66
CA LEU A 16 -5.60 -10.42 8.23
C LEU A 16 -5.91 -10.59 6.73
N GLY A 17 -6.55 -9.62 6.07
CA GLY A 17 -6.86 -9.68 4.65
C GLY A 17 -5.65 -9.45 3.74
N LEU A 18 -4.67 -8.66 4.19
CA LEU A 18 -3.43 -8.40 3.45
C LEU A 18 -2.32 -9.43 3.78
N ALA A 19 -2.38 -10.07 4.95
CA ALA A 19 -1.41 -11.10 5.35
C ALA A 19 -1.71 -12.50 4.76
N GLY A 20 -2.90 -12.71 4.19
CA GLY A 20 -3.38 -14.04 3.77
C GLY A 20 -3.01 -14.49 2.35
N SER A 21 -2.45 -13.61 1.51
CA SER A 21 -2.14 -13.93 0.10
C SER A 21 -0.66 -13.94 -0.25
N ALA A 22 0.24 -14.04 0.73
CA ALA A 22 1.66 -14.31 0.50
C ALA A 22 1.93 -15.83 0.53
N VAL A 23 1.60 -16.51 -0.57
CA VAL A 23 1.99 -17.91 -0.78
C VAL A 23 3.28 -17.93 -1.60
N THR A 24 4.33 -18.46 -0.96
CA THR A 24 5.68 -18.83 -1.44
C THR A 24 6.65 -17.72 -1.87
N GLY A 25 7.32 -17.13 -0.89
CA GLY A 25 8.61 -16.44 -1.07
C GLY A 25 9.15 -16.05 0.29
N THR A 26 10.38 -16.44 0.62
CA THR A 26 11.04 -16.12 1.90
C THR A 26 11.46 -14.65 1.96
N ALA A 27 10.54 -13.72 1.74
CA ALA A 27 10.74 -12.31 2.03
C ALA A 27 10.33 -12.08 3.49
N SER A 28 11.20 -11.40 4.25
CA SER A 28 10.95 -11.01 5.64
C SER A 28 9.58 -10.36 5.74
N ALA A 29 8.68 -10.88 6.58
CA ALA A 29 7.29 -10.46 6.62
C ALA A 29 7.14 -8.94 6.77
N ALA A 30 6.49 -8.31 5.79
CA ALA A 30 6.07 -6.91 5.75
C ALA A 30 5.81 -6.34 7.15
N THR A 31 6.41 -5.20 7.47
CA THR A 31 6.41 -4.67 8.84
C THR A 31 5.08 -3.97 9.12
N PRO A 32 4.19 -4.51 9.98
CA PRO A 32 2.89 -3.91 10.20
C PRO A 32 3.00 -2.68 11.10
N PHE A 33 2.18 -1.66 10.83
CA PHE A 33 2.05 -0.49 11.70
C PHE A 33 0.59 -0.06 11.86
N VAL A 34 0.33 0.71 12.91
CA VAL A 34 -0.98 1.32 13.18
C VAL A 34 -0.80 2.77 13.57
N ILE A 35 -1.71 3.64 13.10
CA ILE A 35 -1.80 5.05 13.48
C ILE A 35 -3.19 5.29 14.08
N PRO A 36 -3.40 4.98 15.37
CA PRO A 36 -4.71 5.03 16.01
C PRO A 36 -5.39 6.41 15.94
N GLN A 37 -4.61 7.49 15.92
CA GLN A 37 -5.06 8.88 15.91
C GLN A 37 -5.89 9.22 14.67
N ILE A 38 -5.60 8.57 13.54
CA ILE A 38 -6.30 8.75 12.26
C ILE A 38 -7.03 7.49 11.80
N GLY A 39 -7.07 6.44 12.64
CA GLY A 39 -7.71 5.17 12.33
C GLY A 39 -7.07 4.44 11.15
N ALA A 40 -5.75 4.55 10.98
CA ALA A 40 -5.02 3.89 9.90
C ALA A 40 -4.26 2.65 10.39
N ALA A 41 -4.13 1.67 9.50
CA ALA A 41 -3.27 0.50 9.69
C ALA A 41 -2.62 0.14 8.35
N GLY A 42 -1.39 -0.32 8.38
CA GLY A 42 -0.61 -0.54 7.16
C GLY A 42 0.53 -1.50 7.34
N VAL A 43 1.32 -1.60 6.27
CA VAL A 43 2.56 -2.35 6.19
C VAL A 43 3.64 -1.50 5.53
N GLU A 44 4.83 -1.51 6.10
CA GLU A 44 6.05 -1.01 5.49
C GLU A 44 6.71 -2.19 4.78
N LEU A 45 7.00 -2.02 3.49
CA LEU A 45 7.71 -3.04 2.73
C LEU A 45 9.20 -2.73 2.68
N THR A 46 9.99 -3.80 2.69
CA THR A 46 11.39 -3.73 2.31
C THR A 46 11.53 -3.57 0.79
N HIS A 47 12.75 -3.27 0.32
CA HIS A 47 13.06 -3.21 -1.11
C HIS A 47 12.73 -4.53 -1.82
N ASP A 48 13.22 -5.65 -1.30
CA ASP A 48 12.98 -6.99 -1.87
C ASP A 48 11.48 -7.34 -1.92
N GLU A 49 10.71 -6.97 -0.90
CA GLU A 49 9.26 -7.15 -0.90
C GLU A 49 8.54 -6.23 -1.90
N THR A 50 9.06 -5.03 -2.09
CA THR A 50 8.54 -4.10 -3.09
C THR A 50 8.80 -4.62 -4.51
N GLN A 51 9.96 -5.23 -4.75
CA GLN A 51 10.25 -5.94 -6.01
C GLN A 51 9.31 -7.12 -6.20
N ALA A 52 9.13 -7.96 -5.18
CA ALA A 52 8.19 -9.07 -5.23
C ALA A 52 6.74 -8.60 -5.48
N LEU A 53 6.33 -7.48 -4.88
CA LEU A 53 5.04 -6.86 -5.11
C LEU A 53 4.90 -6.33 -6.54
N ALA A 54 5.94 -5.68 -7.08
CA ALA A 54 5.97 -5.16 -8.44
C ALA A 54 5.83 -6.27 -9.50
N ASP A 55 6.47 -7.42 -9.25
CA ASP A 55 6.40 -8.60 -10.12
C ASP A 55 5.10 -9.40 -9.95
N SER A 56 4.28 -9.06 -8.95
CA SER A 56 3.03 -9.75 -8.66
C SER A 56 1.85 -9.20 -9.48
N PRO A 57 0.72 -9.92 -9.56
CA PRO A 57 -0.51 -9.37 -10.12
C PRO A 57 -1.20 -8.33 -9.22
N VAL A 58 -0.74 -8.13 -7.97
CA VAL A 58 -1.43 -7.28 -6.98
C VAL A 58 -1.57 -5.82 -7.44
N PRO A 59 -0.56 -5.14 -8.01
CA PRO A 59 -0.71 -3.78 -8.52
C PRO A 59 -1.87 -3.64 -9.52
N VAL A 60 -1.98 -4.58 -10.46
CA VAL A 60 -3.05 -4.61 -11.46
C VAL A 60 -4.42 -4.84 -10.80
N LEU A 61 -4.49 -5.70 -9.77
CA LEU A 61 -5.72 -5.94 -9.02
C LEU A 61 -6.16 -4.71 -8.23
N ILE A 62 -5.22 -3.99 -7.60
CA ILE A 62 -5.51 -2.72 -6.92
C ILE A 62 -6.11 -1.73 -7.90
N GLU A 63 -5.50 -1.53 -9.06
CA GLU A 63 -6.00 -0.58 -10.06
C GLU A 63 -7.41 -0.92 -10.54
N ARG A 64 -7.70 -2.22 -10.69
CA ARG A 64 -8.99 -2.67 -11.21
C ARG A 64 -10.12 -2.62 -10.18
N TYR A 65 -9.83 -2.93 -8.92
CA TYR A 65 -10.86 -3.15 -7.90
C TYR A 65 -10.88 -2.09 -6.80
N ALA A 66 -9.81 -1.33 -6.60
CA ALA A 66 -9.84 -0.21 -5.69
C ALA A 66 -10.67 0.94 -6.31
N PRO A 67 -11.62 1.53 -5.56
CA PRO A 67 -12.32 2.71 -6.03
C PRO A 67 -11.30 3.83 -6.29
N ARG A 68 -11.28 4.39 -7.51
CA ARG A 68 -10.29 5.41 -7.90
C ARG A 68 -10.28 6.64 -6.98
N ASN A 69 -11.42 6.98 -6.39
CA ASN A 69 -11.57 8.08 -5.43
C ASN A 69 -11.15 7.71 -3.99
N ALA A 70 -10.71 6.48 -3.77
CA ALA A 70 -10.28 5.93 -2.48
C ALA A 70 -8.84 5.37 -2.56
N VAL A 71 -8.04 5.82 -3.55
CA VAL A 71 -6.62 5.54 -3.64
C VAL A 71 -5.86 6.85 -3.60
N ILE A 72 -4.93 6.97 -2.65
CA ILE A 72 -4.09 8.13 -2.45
C ILE A 72 -2.65 7.69 -2.71
N ILE A 73 -1.98 8.36 -3.64
CA ILE A 73 -0.60 8.05 -4.02
C ILE A 73 0.30 9.18 -3.51
N GLY A 74 1.29 8.82 -2.69
CA GLY A 74 2.38 9.71 -2.31
C GLY A 74 3.60 9.34 -3.12
N LEU A 75 3.93 10.15 -4.13
CA LEU A 75 5.17 10.01 -4.88
C LEU A 75 6.30 10.76 -4.19
N LYS A 76 7.52 10.29 -4.39
CA LYS A 76 8.72 11.05 -4.02
C LYS A 76 8.91 12.26 -4.93
N SER A 77 9.59 13.28 -4.42
CA SER A 77 9.77 14.57 -5.12
C SER A 77 10.58 14.46 -6.42
N ASP A 78 11.42 13.44 -6.51
CA ASP A 78 12.26 13.09 -7.66
C ASP A 78 11.67 11.98 -8.53
N SER A 79 10.41 11.59 -8.29
CA SER A 79 9.68 10.65 -9.15
C SER A 79 9.65 11.15 -10.60
N THR A 80 9.84 10.22 -11.52
CA THR A 80 9.82 10.42 -12.97
C THR A 80 8.42 10.28 -13.55
N LEU A 81 7.44 9.83 -12.76
CA LEU A 81 6.06 9.65 -13.18
C LEU A 81 5.39 11.00 -13.49
N ALA A 82 4.59 11.01 -14.54
CA ALA A 82 3.87 12.21 -14.97
C ALA A 82 2.85 12.65 -13.92
N GLN A 83 2.93 13.91 -13.50
CA GLN A 83 2.02 14.53 -12.53
C GLN A 83 1.40 15.80 -13.11
N ASN A 84 0.13 16.07 -12.79
CA ASN A 84 -0.51 17.36 -13.04
C ASN A 84 -1.27 17.78 -11.78
N GLY A 85 -0.80 18.84 -11.11
CA GLY A 85 -1.33 19.25 -9.82
C GLY A 85 -1.23 18.12 -8.79
N ASN A 86 -2.37 17.72 -8.21
CA ASN A 86 -2.45 16.63 -7.23
C ASN A 86 -2.79 15.26 -7.85
N SER A 87 -2.68 15.12 -9.17
CA SER A 87 -3.01 13.89 -9.88
C SER A 87 -1.77 13.24 -10.49
N VAL A 88 -1.64 11.94 -10.28
CA VAL A 88 -0.62 11.08 -10.87
C VAL A 88 -1.20 10.42 -12.12
N TYR A 89 -0.51 10.51 -13.24
CA TYR A 89 -0.90 9.93 -14.53
C TYR A 89 -0.07 8.68 -14.81
N ALA A 90 -0.11 7.74 -13.88
CA ALA A 90 0.56 6.46 -13.95
C ALA A 90 -0.39 5.36 -13.50
N ASP A 91 -0.21 4.17 -14.06
CA ASP A 91 -0.90 2.98 -13.61
C ASP A 91 -0.24 2.44 -12.32
N MET A 92 -0.94 1.57 -11.60
CA MET A 92 -0.41 1.04 -10.33
C MET A 92 0.89 0.22 -10.51
N PRO A 93 1.04 -0.58 -11.59
CA PRO A 93 2.31 -1.23 -11.91
C PRO A 93 3.46 -0.24 -12.09
N ALA A 94 3.28 0.91 -12.77
CA ALA A 94 4.34 1.90 -12.91
C ALA A 94 4.68 2.60 -11.58
N ILE A 95 3.68 2.87 -10.73
CA ILE A 95 3.90 3.50 -9.41
C ILE A 95 4.76 2.62 -8.51
N ILE A 96 4.41 1.34 -8.40
CA ILE A 96 5.14 0.38 -7.56
C ILE A 96 6.46 -0.01 -8.25
N GLY A 97 6.45 -0.15 -9.57
CA GLY A 97 7.63 -0.47 -10.37
C GLY A 97 8.71 0.61 -10.33
N GLU A 98 8.34 1.89 -10.25
CA GLU A 98 9.31 2.96 -10.03
C GLU A 98 10.03 2.77 -8.70
N ALA A 99 9.30 2.57 -7.59
CA ALA A 99 9.90 2.32 -6.29
C ALA A 99 10.81 1.07 -6.29
N ALA A 100 10.36 -0.02 -6.91
CA ALA A 100 11.14 -1.25 -7.05
C ALA A 100 12.42 -1.08 -7.90
N GLY A 101 12.45 -0.09 -8.79
CA GLY A 101 13.60 0.24 -9.64
C GLY A 101 14.67 1.10 -8.95
N HIS A 102 14.36 1.72 -7.82
CA HIS A 102 15.33 2.48 -7.02
C HIS A 102 16.16 1.53 -6.13
N PRO A 103 17.49 1.71 -6.00
CA PRO A 103 18.37 0.78 -5.26
C PRO A 103 17.95 0.51 -3.81
N ASP A 104 17.37 1.51 -3.14
CA ASP A 104 16.87 1.43 -1.77
C ASP A 104 15.36 1.75 -1.71
N GLY A 105 14.67 1.65 -2.85
CA GLY A 105 13.28 2.05 -2.97
C GLY A 105 12.30 1.02 -2.44
N SER A 106 11.30 1.49 -1.70
CA SER A 106 10.21 0.66 -1.22
C SER A 106 8.86 1.38 -1.28
N VAL A 107 7.79 0.64 -0.99
CA VAL A 107 6.45 1.21 -0.80
C VAL A 107 5.87 0.90 0.56
N ASP A 108 5.27 1.91 1.18
CA ASP A 108 4.43 1.73 2.36
C ASP A 108 2.97 1.77 1.94
N MET A 109 2.19 0.83 2.46
CA MET A 109 0.76 0.73 2.17
C MET A 109 -0.05 0.88 3.44
N ALA A 110 -1.04 1.76 3.44
CA ALA A 110 -1.92 1.95 4.59
C ALA A 110 -3.39 2.00 4.17
N LEU A 111 -4.24 1.31 4.92
CA LEU A 111 -5.68 1.50 4.86
C LEU A 111 -6.09 2.57 5.87
N THR A 112 -6.79 3.59 5.39
CA THR A 112 -7.31 4.70 6.19
C THR A 112 -8.84 4.79 6.02
N PRO A 113 -9.55 5.57 6.86
CA PRO A 113 -10.98 5.83 6.65
C PRO A 113 -11.30 6.48 5.30
N LYS A 114 -10.32 7.08 4.62
CA LYS A 114 -10.47 7.69 3.29
C LYS A 114 -10.12 6.76 2.13
N GLY A 115 -9.52 5.61 2.40
CA GLY A 115 -9.11 4.66 1.38
C GLY A 115 -7.69 4.12 1.56
N LEU A 116 -7.19 3.46 0.51
CA LEU A 116 -5.85 2.92 0.40
C LEU A 116 -4.85 4.06 0.11
N VAL A 117 -3.78 4.11 0.88
CA VAL A 117 -2.65 5.00 0.68
C VAL A 117 -1.46 4.14 0.26
N ILE A 118 -0.76 4.57 -0.80
CA ILE A 118 0.50 3.96 -1.24
C ILE A 118 1.53 5.07 -1.28
N LEU A 119 2.60 4.92 -0.52
CA LEU A 119 3.68 5.90 -0.40
C LEU A 119 4.95 5.29 -0.93
N GLN A 120 5.63 6.01 -1.80
CA GLN A 120 6.98 5.70 -2.25
C GLN A 120 8.01 6.18 -1.21
N VAL A 121 9.03 5.36 -0.94
CA VAL A 121 10.06 5.62 0.08
C VAL A 121 11.45 5.34 -0.49
N TRP A 122 12.33 6.35 -0.47
CA TRP A 122 13.79 6.29 -0.64
C TRP A 122 14.42 7.63 -0.25
#